data_AF-A0A6N6PND0-F1
#
_entry.id   AF-A0A6N6PND0-F1
#
_cell.length_a   1.000
_cell.length_b   1.000
_cell.length_c   1.000
_cell.angle_alpha   90.00
_cell.angle_beta   90.00
_cell.angle_gamma   90.00
#
_symmetry.space_group_name_H-M   'P 1'
#
loop_
_entity.id
_entity.type
_entity.pdbx_description
1 polymer ?
#
loop_
_entity_poly.entity_id
_entity_poly.type
_entity_poly.pdbx_seq_one_letter_code
_entity_poly.pdbx_strand_id
1 'polypeptide(L)'
;MANAKKKSRLLQGARVYLSGPMDFVASRKVEKHFGWRNRVSQFLQETGVTVFDPWFKPDVRGLHEYGREDVKSAEIIRKRWTFAGGKRGAQERAWCAEQFWETLHIDLRMVDTSDFTISYCPTNIYSVGTPHEIILATLQHKPVLFVSPPVEFPSLHKLRDHLKGDAKGRALLERLEMEIPVKENPRGIPSLWYMPLVKSENFFDGFGFAQYRKQFGWKTDIVLDQHEKQFPPQRPLLPFIEKLNRELPKKWDSKVNKFVPDDDWLLWDFNTKKIRGKHVESVRK
;
A
#
# COMPACT_ATOMS: atom_id res chain seq x y z
N MET A 1 37.96 -11.82 -20.10
CA MET A 1 36.80 -10.95 -19.79
C MET A 1 35.93 -11.67 -18.78
N ALA A 2 35.93 -11.19 -17.54
CA ALA A 2 35.40 -11.91 -16.39
C ALA A 2 33.88 -12.05 -16.48
N ASN A 3 33.43 -13.30 -16.39
CA ASN A 3 32.05 -13.74 -16.39
C ASN A 3 31.43 -13.35 -15.03
N ALA A 4 31.02 -12.08 -14.89
CA ALA A 4 30.19 -11.66 -13.78
C ALA A 4 28.84 -12.38 -13.93
N LYS A 5 28.63 -13.45 -13.16
CA LYS A 5 27.30 -14.07 -12.97
C LYS A 5 26.31 -12.93 -12.79
N LYS A 6 25.47 -12.70 -13.81
CA LYS A 6 24.44 -11.67 -13.81
C LYS A 6 23.60 -11.95 -12.58
N LYS A 7 23.73 -11.14 -11.51
CA LYS A 7 22.91 -11.31 -10.31
C LYS A 7 21.46 -11.33 -10.79
N SER A 8 20.76 -12.44 -10.54
CA SER A 8 19.34 -12.55 -10.86
C SER A 8 18.62 -11.34 -10.26
N ARG A 9 17.86 -10.63 -11.09
CA ARG A 9 17.00 -9.52 -10.68
C ARG A 9 15.58 -9.93 -11.03
N LEU A 10 14.97 -10.76 -10.19
CA LEU A 10 13.64 -11.33 -10.45
C LEU A 10 12.58 -10.26 -10.63
N LEU A 11 12.71 -9.11 -9.96
CA LEU A 11 11.76 -8.00 -10.07
C LEU A 11 12.02 -7.08 -11.27
N GLN A 12 13.09 -7.30 -12.04
CA GLN A 12 13.40 -6.46 -13.20
C GLN A 12 12.28 -6.53 -14.23
N GLY A 13 11.66 -5.38 -14.52
CA GLY A 13 10.56 -5.28 -15.47
C GLY A 13 9.19 -5.61 -14.89
N ALA A 14 9.11 -6.01 -13.62
CA ALA A 14 7.84 -6.16 -12.92
C ALA A 14 7.17 -4.79 -12.70
N ARG A 15 5.86 -4.80 -12.49
CA ARG A 15 5.03 -3.64 -12.20
C ARG A 15 4.41 -3.79 -10.82
N VAL A 16 4.44 -2.73 -10.03
CA VAL A 16 3.88 -2.72 -8.68
C VAL A 16 2.93 -1.55 -8.49
N TYR A 17 1.81 -1.78 -7.83
CA TYR A 17 0.90 -0.71 -7.40
C TYR A 17 1.06 -0.41 -5.90
N LEU A 18 1.15 0.88 -5.55
CA LEU A 18 1.31 1.36 -4.16
C LEU A 18 -0.02 1.82 -3.56
N SER A 19 -0.70 0.86 -2.93
CA SER A 19 -1.99 1.00 -2.27
C SER A 19 -1.84 1.49 -0.83
N GLY A 20 -2.74 2.36 -0.38
CA GLY A 20 -2.76 2.85 1.00
C GLY A 20 -3.53 4.17 1.15
N PRO A 21 -3.77 4.64 2.39
CA PRO A 21 -4.53 5.86 2.62
C PRO A 21 -3.97 7.06 1.86
N MET A 22 -4.88 7.83 1.29
CA MET A 22 -4.64 9.13 0.66
C MET A 22 -5.64 10.14 1.21
N ASP A 23 -6.91 9.73 1.31
CA ASP A 23 -7.93 10.43 2.08
C ASP A 23 -7.78 10.14 3.59
N PHE A 24 -8.23 11.09 4.42
CA PHE A 24 -8.20 11.02 5.89
C PHE A 24 -6.82 10.90 6.54
N VAL A 25 -5.73 11.01 5.77
CA VAL A 25 -4.39 11.25 6.32
C VAL A 25 -4.30 12.65 6.92
N ALA A 26 -3.38 12.84 7.88
CA ALA A 26 -3.20 14.14 8.56
C ALA A 26 -2.91 15.29 7.58
N SER A 27 -2.22 15.03 6.47
CA SER A 27 -2.03 16.00 5.40
C SER A 27 -1.75 15.33 4.07
N ARG A 28 -2.66 15.50 3.10
CA ARG A 28 -2.48 15.02 1.71
C ARG A 28 -1.21 15.60 1.08
N LYS A 29 -0.92 16.88 1.36
CA LYS A 29 0.30 17.54 0.84
C LYS A 29 1.56 16.90 1.40
N VAL A 30 1.62 16.65 2.72
CA VAL A 30 2.79 16.02 3.33
C VAL A 30 2.95 14.59 2.85
N GLU A 31 1.86 13.80 2.78
CA GLU A 31 1.93 12.43 2.29
C GLU A 31 2.42 12.39 0.84
N LYS A 32 1.86 13.22 -0.06
CA LYS A 32 2.31 13.26 -1.47
C LYS A 32 3.81 13.57 -1.64
N HIS A 33 4.38 14.45 -0.81
CA HIS A 33 5.77 14.91 -0.97
C HIS A 33 6.79 14.14 -0.11
N PHE A 34 6.37 13.65 1.05
CA PHE A 34 7.24 13.06 2.07
C PHE A 34 6.71 11.72 2.60
N GLY A 35 5.67 11.17 1.98
CA GLY A 35 5.09 9.89 2.36
C GLY A 35 5.99 8.70 2.04
N TRP A 36 5.58 7.55 2.56
CA TRP A 36 6.30 6.28 2.40
C TRP A 36 6.47 5.88 0.92
N ARG A 37 5.48 6.22 0.08
CA ARG A 37 5.47 5.88 -1.34
C ARG A 37 6.71 6.39 -2.04
N ASN A 38 7.19 7.58 -1.72
CA ASN A 38 8.38 8.15 -2.38
C ASN A 38 9.64 7.29 -2.13
N ARG A 39 9.83 6.82 -0.90
CA ARG A 39 10.99 5.98 -0.54
C ARG A 39 10.86 4.56 -1.10
N VAL A 40 9.67 3.98 -1.02
CA VAL A 40 9.38 2.66 -1.58
C VAL A 40 9.52 2.68 -3.11
N SER A 41 9.02 3.73 -3.77
CA SER A 41 9.19 3.97 -5.20
C SER A 41 10.67 4.04 -5.59
N GLN A 42 11.47 4.86 -4.88
CA GLN A 42 12.90 4.96 -5.16
C GLN A 42 13.61 3.61 -5.01
N PHE A 43 13.29 2.85 -3.95
CA PHE A 43 13.83 1.51 -3.72
C PHE A 43 13.49 0.55 -4.87
N LEU A 44 12.22 0.47 -5.25
CA LEU A 44 11.73 -0.44 -6.29
C LEU A 44 12.28 -0.07 -7.68
N GLN A 45 12.35 1.23 -7.99
CA GLN A 45 12.91 1.71 -9.25
C GLN A 45 14.40 1.36 -9.40
N GLU A 46 15.21 1.42 -8.33
CA GLU A 46 16.60 0.93 -8.37
C GLU A 46 16.71 -0.57 -8.69
N THR A 47 15.68 -1.35 -8.35
CA THR A 47 15.59 -2.78 -8.71
C THR A 47 15.05 -3.05 -10.12
N GLY A 48 14.67 -2.00 -10.85
CA GLY A 48 14.15 -2.09 -12.21
C GLY A 48 12.65 -2.36 -12.29
N VAL A 49 11.91 -2.10 -11.22
CA VAL A 49 10.44 -2.22 -11.15
C VAL A 49 9.79 -0.94 -11.64
N THR A 50 8.71 -1.07 -12.41
CA THR A 50 7.81 0.05 -12.76
C THR A 50 6.82 0.26 -11.62
N VAL A 51 6.77 1.47 -11.09
CA VAL A 51 5.93 1.79 -9.93
C VAL A 51 4.72 2.61 -10.35
N PHE A 52 3.54 2.13 -10.00
CA PHE A 52 2.28 2.86 -10.09
C PHE A 52 1.94 3.46 -8.72
N ASP A 53 2.18 4.76 -8.59
CA ASP A 53 1.83 5.57 -7.43
C ASP A 53 0.56 6.39 -7.74
N PRO A 54 -0.54 6.23 -6.98
CA PRO A 54 -1.79 6.96 -7.24
C PRO A 54 -1.66 8.49 -7.12
N TRP A 55 -0.61 9.04 -6.49
CA TRP A 55 -0.35 10.49 -6.53
C TRP A 55 0.25 10.99 -7.83
N PHE A 56 0.89 10.10 -8.59
CA PHE A 56 1.69 10.38 -9.78
C PHE A 56 1.27 9.42 -10.90
N LYS A 57 0.01 9.52 -11.28
CA LYS A 57 -0.63 8.65 -12.28
C LYS A 57 0.06 8.82 -13.65
N PRO A 58 0.32 7.72 -14.37
CA PRO A 58 0.91 7.80 -15.71
C PRO A 58 -0.08 8.43 -16.69
N ASP A 59 0.45 9.02 -17.77
CA ASP A 59 -0.39 9.53 -18.85
C ASP A 59 -1.10 8.38 -19.57
N VAL A 60 -2.40 8.56 -19.83
CA VAL A 60 -3.19 7.60 -20.60
C VAL A 60 -3.11 7.98 -22.07
N ARG A 61 -2.59 7.06 -22.89
CA ARG A 61 -2.47 7.30 -24.33
C ARG A 61 -3.83 7.60 -24.94
N GLY A 62 -3.97 8.77 -25.57
CA GLY A 62 -5.19 9.19 -26.24
C GLY A 62 -6.22 9.87 -25.34
N LEU A 63 -5.97 10.01 -24.02
CA LEU A 63 -6.83 10.75 -23.10
C LEU A 63 -6.01 11.81 -22.37
N HIS A 64 -6.44 13.07 -22.43
CA HIS A 64 -5.75 14.16 -21.75
C HIS A 64 -6.19 14.23 -20.28
N GLU A 65 -5.23 14.27 -19.35
CA GLU A 65 -5.44 14.45 -17.89
C GLU A 65 -6.39 13.45 -17.20
N TYR A 66 -6.66 12.30 -17.83
CA TYR A 66 -7.62 11.31 -17.34
C TYR A 66 -7.34 10.86 -15.89
N GLY A 67 -8.32 11.04 -15.01
CA GLY A 67 -8.27 10.59 -13.61
C GLY A 67 -7.20 11.27 -12.75
N ARG A 68 -6.62 12.39 -13.20
CA ARG A 68 -5.72 13.21 -12.38
C ARG A 68 -6.53 13.93 -11.29
N GLU A 69 -6.16 13.69 -10.05
CA GLU A 69 -6.79 14.36 -8.91
C GLU A 69 -6.12 15.70 -8.62
N ASP A 70 -6.93 16.75 -8.53
CA ASP A 70 -6.59 17.97 -7.82
C ASP A 70 -7.41 18.07 -6.50
N VAL A 71 -6.85 18.75 -5.50
CA VAL A 71 -7.48 18.88 -4.17
C VAL A 71 -8.80 19.66 -4.23
N LYS A 72 -8.95 20.61 -5.16
CA LYS A 72 -10.15 21.44 -5.30
C LYS A 72 -11.30 20.63 -5.89
N SER A 73 -11.03 19.74 -6.83
CA SER A 73 -11.99 18.87 -7.50
C SER A 73 -12.69 17.94 -6.51
N ALA A 74 -11.95 17.33 -5.58
CA ALA A 74 -12.54 16.49 -4.53
C ALA A 74 -13.46 17.29 -3.57
N GLU A 75 -13.07 18.52 -3.20
CA GLU A 75 -13.87 19.36 -2.31
C GLU A 75 -15.17 19.83 -2.98
N ILE A 76 -15.12 20.15 -4.27
CA ILE A 76 -16.31 20.51 -5.07
C ILE A 76 -17.29 19.35 -5.13
N ILE A 77 -16.82 18.13 -5.41
CA ILE A 77 -17.67 16.93 -5.45
C ILE A 77 -18.36 16.72 -4.10
N ARG A 78 -17.60 16.82 -2.99
CA ARG A 78 -18.15 16.64 -1.63
C ARG A 78 -19.19 17.70 -1.28
N LYS A 79 -18.95 18.97 -1.62
CA LYS A 79 -19.91 20.07 -1.36
C LYS A 79 -21.21 19.92 -2.14
N ARG A 80 -21.15 19.29 -3.32
CA ARG A 80 -22.31 19.11 -4.20
C ARG A 80 -23.16 17.89 -3.86
N TRP A 81 -22.61 16.92 -3.14
CA TRP A 81 -23.33 15.73 -2.72
C TRP A 81 -24.61 16.06 -1.93
N THR A 82 -25.68 15.30 -2.17
CA THR A 82 -26.96 15.48 -1.46
C THR A 82 -27.71 14.17 -1.28
N PHE A 83 -28.40 14.05 -0.14
CA PHE A 83 -29.31 12.95 0.18
C PHE A 83 -30.75 13.21 -0.29
N ALA A 84 -31.03 14.37 -0.90
CA ALA A 84 -32.37 14.69 -1.36
C ALA A 84 -32.92 13.65 -2.35
N GLY A 85 -34.20 13.32 -2.21
CA GLY A 85 -34.93 12.47 -3.16
C GLY A 85 -35.30 13.20 -4.46
N GLY A 86 -35.95 12.48 -5.37
CA GLY A 86 -36.48 13.03 -6.62
C GLY A 86 -35.43 13.31 -7.71
N LYS A 87 -35.89 13.85 -8.83
CA LYS A 87 -35.08 14.03 -10.06
C LYS A 87 -33.82 14.86 -9.82
N ARG A 88 -33.93 16.00 -9.13
CA ARG A 88 -32.78 16.89 -8.87
C ARG A 88 -31.72 16.21 -8.01
N GLY A 89 -32.11 15.59 -6.89
CA GLY A 89 -31.15 14.88 -6.04
C GLY A 89 -30.47 13.71 -6.75
N ALA A 90 -31.19 12.99 -7.61
CA ALA A 90 -30.61 11.94 -8.45
C ALA A 90 -29.57 12.49 -9.44
N GLN A 91 -29.84 13.64 -10.08
CA GLN A 91 -28.90 14.30 -10.99
C GLN A 91 -27.61 14.75 -10.29
N GLU A 92 -27.71 15.32 -9.08
CA GLU A 92 -26.51 15.71 -8.32
C GLU A 92 -25.64 14.51 -7.95
N ARG A 93 -26.26 13.41 -7.49
CA ARG A 93 -25.52 12.18 -7.17
C ARG A 93 -24.89 11.54 -8.40
N ALA A 94 -25.61 11.50 -9.53
CA ALA A 94 -25.09 10.99 -10.79
C ALA A 94 -23.87 11.81 -11.24
N TRP A 95 -23.96 13.14 -11.21
CA TRP A 95 -22.84 14.01 -11.51
C TRP A 95 -21.63 13.75 -10.61
N CYS A 96 -21.83 13.67 -9.28
CA CYS A 96 -20.74 13.37 -8.35
C CYS A 96 -20.05 12.03 -8.67
N ALA A 97 -20.83 10.99 -9.00
CA ALA A 97 -20.31 9.68 -9.36
C ALA A 97 -19.50 9.73 -10.67
N GLU A 98 -20.02 10.41 -11.69
CA GLU A 98 -19.34 10.59 -12.98
C GLU A 98 -18.01 11.34 -12.84
N GLN A 99 -17.98 12.42 -12.04
CA GLN A 99 -16.75 13.20 -11.84
C GLN A 99 -15.64 12.41 -11.15
N PHE A 100 -15.98 11.53 -10.22
CA PHE A 100 -14.98 10.73 -9.50
C PHE A 100 -14.64 9.42 -10.22
N TRP A 101 -15.43 9.03 -11.22
CA TRP A 101 -15.27 7.76 -11.92
C TRP A 101 -13.89 7.61 -12.56
N GLU A 102 -13.39 8.64 -13.24
CA GLU A 102 -12.09 8.56 -13.94
C GLU A 102 -10.93 8.28 -12.97
N THR A 103 -10.96 8.93 -11.81
CA THR A 103 -10.01 8.75 -10.70
C THR A 103 -10.02 7.31 -10.21
N LEU A 104 -11.20 6.77 -9.87
CA LEU A 104 -11.34 5.39 -9.43
C LEU A 104 -10.90 4.41 -10.53
N HIS A 105 -11.33 4.66 -11.76
CA HIS A 105 -11.09 3.77 -12.89
C HIS A 105 -9.60 3.64 -13.22
N ILE A 106 -8.86 4.74 -13.26
CA ILE A 106 -7.41 4.69 -13.54
C ILE A 106 -6.65 3.97 -12.42
N ASP A 107 -7.04 4.15 -11.15
CA ASP A 107 -6.40 3.49 -10.01
C ASP A 107 -6.61 1.97 -10.08
N LEU A 108 -7.85 1.53 -10.35
CA LEU A 108 -8.14 0.12 -10.54
C LEU A 108 -7.45 -0.45 -11.79
N ARG A 109 -7.27 0.35 -12.85
CA ARG A 109 -6.52 -0.08 -14.03
C ARG A 109 -5.02 -0.24 -13.73
N MET A 110 -4.45 0.59 -12.87
CA MET A 110 -3.08 0.41 -12.39
C MET A 110 -2.93 -0.85 -11.53
N VAL A 111 -3.90 -1.16 -10.67
CA VAL A 111 -3.96 -2.44 -9.95
C VAL A 111 -4.01 -3.61 -10.94
N ASP A 112 -4.96 -3.56 -11.88
CA ASP A 112 -5.20 -4.59 -12.90
C ASP A 112 -3.95 -4.85 -13.78
N THR A 113 -3.15 -3.83 -14.04
CA THR A 113 -1.93 -3.97 -14.84
C THR A 113 -0.66 -4.15 -14.00
N SER A 114 -0.72 -4.16 -12.68
CA SER A 114 0.41 -4.52 -11.82
C SER A 114 0.60 -6.04 -11.73
N ASP A 115 1.83 -6.49 -11.47
CA ASP A 115 2.16 -7.90 -11.25
C ASP A 115 2.02 -8.28 -9.76
N PHE A 116 2.18 -7.30 -8.86
CA PHE A 116 1.90 -7.42 -7.42
C PHE A 116 1.56 -6.04 -6.83
N THR A 117 1.02 -6.00 -5.61
CA THR A 117 0.73 -4.74 -4.91
C THR A 117 1.46 -4.65 -3.58
N ILE A 118 1.75 -3.43 -3.14
CA ILE A 118 2.15 -3.12 -1.76
C ILE A 118 1.04 -2.28 -1.15
N SER A 119 0.50 -2.72 -0.03
CA SER A 119 -0.65 -2.10 0.62
C SER A 119 -0.32 -1.67 2.05
N TYR A 120 -0.16 -0.36 2.25
CA TYR A 120 0.03 0.24 3.58
C TYR A 120 -1.33 0.46 4.24
N CYS A 121 -1.60 -0.26 5.33
CA CYS A 121 -2.91 -0.32 5.98
C CYS A 121 -2.81 -0.05 7.49
N PRO A 122 -2.52 1.19 7.90
CA PRO A 122 -2.54 1.56 9.32
C PRO A 122 -3.97 1.49 9.86
N THR A 123 -4.18 0.84 11.01
CA THR A 123 -5.53 0.53 11.51
C THR A 123 -6.29 1.75 12.08
N ASN A 124 -5.65 2.91 12.12
CA ASN A 124 -6.23 4.16 12.60
C ASN A 124 -6.62 5.14 11.49
N ILE A 125 -6.44 4.78 10.22
CA ILE A 125 -6.83 5.63 9.09
C ILE A 125 -7.94 4.93 8.32
N TYR A 126 -9.09 5.60 8.25
CA TYR A 126 -10.19 5.12 7.43
C TYR A 126 -9.80 5.14 5.95
N SER A 127 -9.95 4.00 5.28
CA SER A 127 -9.71 3.87 3.84
C SER A 127 -10.74 2.94 3.21
N VAL A 128 -11.27 3.34 2.05
CA VAL A 128 -12.17 2.53 1.21
C VAL A 128 -11.45 2.03 -0.04
N GLY A 129 -10.61 2.88 -0.65
CA GLY A 129 -9.85 2.52 -1.84
C GLY A 129 -8.88 1.37 -1.59
N THR A 130 -8.13 1.42 -0.49
CA THR A 130 -7.14 0.39 -0.14
C THR A 130 -7.74 -1.02 0.00
N PRO A 131 -8.83 -1.24 0.77
CA PRO A 131 -9.53 -2.53 0.74
C PRO A 131 -9.98 -2.96 -0.66
N HIS A 132 -10.55 -2.06 -1.47
CA HIS A 132 -11.03 -2.38 -2.81
C HIS A 132 -9.88 -2.82 -3.74
N GLU A 133 -8.75 -2.13 -3.70
CA GLU A 133 -7.54 -2.45 -4.46
C GLU A 133 -6.97 -3.82 -4.07
N ILE A 134 -6.94 -4.14 -2.76
CA ILE A 134 -6.49 -5.45 -2.25
C ILE A 134 -7.43 -6.57 -2.73
N ILE A 135 -8.75 -6.35 -2.65
CA ILE A 135 -9.73 -7.35 -3.11
C ILE A 135 -9.57 -7.60 -4.60
N LEU A 136 -9.43 -6.54 -5.41
CA LEU A 136 -9.21 -6.70 -6.84
C LEU A 136 -7.93 -7.46 -7.16
N ALA A 137 -6.81 -7.10 -6.51
CA ALA A 137 -5.53 -7.79 -6.71
C ALA A 137 -5.61 -9.29 -6.36
N THR A 138 -6.25 -9.61 -5.23
CA THR A 138 -6.38 -11.00 -4.75
C THR A 138 -7.34 -11.84 -5.59
N LEU A 139 -8.43 -11.25 -6.11
CA LEU A 139 -9.31 -11.91 -7.09
C LEU A 139 -8.59 -12.22 -8.41
N GLN A 140 -7.52 -11.49 -8.72
CA GLN A 140 -6.64 -11.73 -9.87
C GLN A 140 -5.43 -12.61 -9.51
N HIS A 141 -5.42 -13.22 -8.32
CA HIS A 141 -4.34 -14.06 -7.81
C HIS A 141 -2.97 -13.36 -7.74
N LYS A 142 -2.96 -12.03 -7.61
CA LYS A 142 -1.72 -11.27 -7.46
C LYS A 142 -1.24 -11.29 -6.01
N PRO A 143 0.08 -11.38 -5.77
CA PRO A 143 0.62 -11.16 -4.44
C PRO A 143 0.31 -9.76 -3.92
N VAL A 144 -0.12 -9.67 -2.66
CA VAL A 144 -0.34 -8.41 -1.96
C VAL A 144 0.61 -8.35 -0.76
N LEU A 145 1.58 -7.46 -0.78
CA LEU A 145 2.48 -7.20 0.35
C LEU A 145 1.82 -6.21 1.31
N PHE A 146 1.31 -6.69 2.43
CA PHE A 146 0.48 -5.94 3.37
C PHE A 146 1.28 -5.40 4.55
N VAL A 147 1.35 -4.08 4.71
CA VAL A 147 2.05 -3.40 5.79
C VAL A 147 1.06 -2.86 6.83
N SER A 148 1.12 -3.38 8.05
CA SER A 148 0.26 -3.03 9.18
C SER A 148 1.11 -2.61 10.39
N PRO A 149 1.49 -1.33 10.50
CA PRO A 149 2.32 -0.89 11.60
C PRO A 149 1.53 -0.88 12.93
N PRO A 150 2.22 -0.99 14.08
CA PRO A 150 1.67 -0.62 15.37
C PRO A 150 1.05 0.79 15.37
N VAL A 151 -0.03 0.97 16.11
CA VAL A 151 -0.68 2.27 16.29
C VAL A 151 -0.75 2.58 17.78
N GLU A 152 -0.17 3.71 18.17
CA GLU A 152 -0.32 4.30 19.50
C GLU A 152 -0.58 5.80 19.38
N PHE A 153 -1.15 6.40 20.43
CA PHE A 153 -1.42 7.82 20.52
C PHE A 153 -0.68 8.45 21.72
N PRO A 154 0.65 8.64 21.65
CA PRO A 154 1.41 9.21 22.77
C PRO A 154 0.89 10.57 23.25
N SER A 155 0.40 11.40 22.32
CA SER A 155 -0.21 12.69 22.67
C SER A 155 -1.52 12.54 23.45
N LEU A 156 -2.30 11.49 23.16
CA LEU A 156 -3.50 11.16 23.93
C LEU A 156 -3.13 10.72 25.35
N HIS A 157 -2.08 9.92 25.51
CA HIS A 157 -1.58 9.52 26.84
C HIS A 157 -1.16 10.74 27.66
N LYS A 158 -0.39 11.65 27.07
CA LYS A 158 0.00 12.92 27.71
C LYS A 158 -1.21 13.78 28.08
N LEU A 159 -2.24 13.81 27.23
CA LEU A 159 -3.48 14.54 27.51
C LEU A 159 -4.24 13.91 28.67
N ARG A 160 -4.36 12.58 28.71
CA ARG A 160 -4.94 11.84 29.85
C ARG A 160 -4.23 12.19 31.16
N ASP A 161 -2.90 12.20 31.14
CA ASP A 161 -2.08 12.56 32.30
C ASP A 161 -2.30 14.02 32.74
N HIS A 162 -2.34 14.95 31.78
CA HIS A 162 -2.57 16.37 32.05
C HIS A 162 -3.93 16.62 32.71
N LEU A 163 -4.97 15.89 32.29
CA LEU A 163 -6.33 16.08 32.79
C LEU A 163 -6.63 15.35 34.10
N LYS A 164 -5.66 14.66 34.74
CA LYS A 164 -5.89 13.91 35.99
C LYS A 164 -6.60 14.71 37.09
N GLY A 165 -6.27 16.00 37.24
CA GLY A 165 -6.88 16.92 38.20
C GLY A 165 -8.17 17.63 37.75
N ASP A 166 -8.59 17.47 36.50
CA ASP A 166 -9.76 18.13 35.92
C ASP A 166 -10.88 17.11 35.63
N ALA A 167 -11.82 16.98 36.56
CA ALA A 167 -12.91 16.01 36.44
C ALA A 167 -13.79 16.25 35.19
N LYS A 168 -14.03 17.52 34.81
CA LYS A 168 -14.85 17.85 33.63
C LYS A 168 -14.08 17.55 32.35
N GLY A 169 -12.79 17.90 32.31
CA GLY A 169 -11.89 17.58 31.21
C GLY A 169 -11.79 16.07 30.96
N ARG A 170 -11.64 15.26 32.02
CA ARG A 170 -11.62 13.79 31.90
C ARG A 170 -12.92 13.24 31.34
N ALA A 171 -14.07 13.68 31.84
CA ALA A 171 -15.37 13.21 31.34
C ALA A 171 -15.57 13.55 29.85
N LEU A 172 -15.11 14.72 29.41
CA LEU A 172 -15.12 15.09 27.99
C LEU A 172 -14.16 14.22 27.16
N LEU A 173 -12.97 13.93 27.68
CA LEU A 173 -12.00 13.06 27.00
C LEU A 173 -12.52 11.62 26.87
N GLU A 174 -13.06 11.06 27.96
CA GLU A 174 -13.67 9.71 27.96
C GLU A 174 -14.82 9.64 26.95
N ARG A 175 -15.66 10.67 26.88
CA ARG A 175 -16.72 10.76 25.87
C ARG A 175 -16.17 10.83 24.45
N LEU A 176 -15.15 11.66 24.22
CA LEU A 176 -14.51 11.78 22.92
C LEU A 176 -13.90 10.45 22.47
N GLU A 177 -13.27 9.69 23.38
CA GLU A 177 -12.71 8.37 23.10
C GLU A 177 -13.79 7.33 22.72
N MET A 178 -15.03 7.48 23.20
CA MET A 178 -16.16 6.65 22.76
C MET A 178 -16.74 7.09 21.41
N GLU A 179 -16.66 8.38 21.07
CA GLU A 179 -17.21 8.95 19.83
C GLU A 179 -16.27 8.76 18.62
N ILE A 180 -14.96 8.66 18.84
CA ILE A 180 -13.98 8.49 17.76
C ILE A 180 -13.79 6.98 17.46
N PRO A 181 -13.97 6.53 16.20
CA PRO A 181 -13.86 5.12 15.82
C PRO A 181 -12.42 4.58 15.73
N VAL A 182 -11.44 5.37 16.17
CA VAL A 182 -10.01 5.10 15.99
C VAL A 182 -9.40 4.64 17.31
N LYS A 183 -8.89 3.41 17.32
CA LYS A 183 -8.33 2.76 18.51
C LYS A 183 -6.83 2.50 18.35
N GLU A 184 -6.14 2.47 19.49
CA GLU A 184 -4.77 1.99 19.54
C GLU A 184 -4.71 0.52 19.14
N ASN A 185 -3.61 0.14 18.48
CA ASN A 185 -3.30 -1.20 18.05
C ASN A 185 -1.79 -1.41 18.20
N PRO A 186 -1.29 -1.53 19.44
CA PRO A 186 0.16 -1.56 19.71
C PRO A 186 0.85 -2.79 19.10
N ARG A 187 0.08 -3.81 18.73
CA ARG A 187 0.58 -5.02 18.06
C ARG A 187 0.48 -4.98 16.55
N GLY A 188 -0.06 -3.90 15.97
CA GLY A 188 -0.23 -3.74 14.52
C GLY A 188 -1.10 -4.83 13.88
N ILE A 189 -1.99 -5.48 14.66
CA ILE A 189 -2.76 -6.63 14.18
C ILE A 189 -3.75 -6.16 13.11
N PRO A 190 -3.67 -6.65 11.86
CA PRO A 190 -4.62 -6.27 10.83
C PRO A 190 -6.01 -6.85 11.13
N SER A 191 -7.04 -6.35 10.43
CA SER A 191 -8.36 -6.97 10.46
C SER A 191 -8.27 -8.47 10.15
N LEU A 192 -9.03 -9.29 10.89
CA LEU A 192 -9.10 -10.75 10.68
C LEU A 192 -9.51 -11.12 9.24
N TRP A 193 -10.20 -10.23 8.54
CA TRP A 193 -10.56 -10.41 7.13
C TRP A 193 -9.36 -10.38 6.19
N TYR A 194 -8.30 -9.61 6.51
CA TYR A 194 -7.11 -9.58 5.67
C TYR A 194 -6.30 -10.86 5.75
N MET A 195 -6.34 -11.58 6.89
CA MET A 195 -5.57 -12.81 7.10
C MET A 195 -5.81 -13.88 6.02
N PRO A 196 -7.07 -14.28 5.72
CA PRO A 196 -7.33 -15.20 4.62
C PRO A 196 -7.22 -14.55 3.22
N LEU A 197 -7.43 -13.24 3.11
CA LEU A 197 -7.43 -12.52 1.84
C LEU A 197 -6.01 -12.36 1.26
N VAL A 198 -5.04 -11.98 2.09
CA VAL A 198 -3.66 -11.65 1.71
C VAL A 198 -2.73 -12.88 1.73
N LYS A 199 -3.13 -13.93 2.46
CA LYS A 199 -2.35 -15.15 2.76
C LYS A 199 -1.23 -14.91 3.78
N SER A 200 -0.85 -15.95 4.52
CA SER A 200 -0.12 -15.85 5.80
C SER A 200 1.26 -15.19 5.72
N GLU A 201 1.95 -15.25 4.58
CA GLU A 201 3.34 -14.84 4.47
C GLU A 201 3.56 -13.40 4.00
N ASN A 202 2.51 -12.70 3.59
CA ASN A 202 2.68 -11.36 3.01
C ASN A 202 2.32 -10.23 3.99
N PHE A 203 2.49 -10.45 5.30
CA PHE A 203 2.30 -9.43 6.33
C PHE A 203 3.61 -8.85 6.84
N PHE A 204 3.64 -7.53 7.02
CA PHE A 204 4.79 -6.76 7.45
C PHE A 204 4.35 -5.73 8.50
N ASP A 205 5.16 -5.50 9.52
CA ASP A 205 4.87 -4.57 10.62
C ASP A 205 5.59 -3.21 10.45
N GLY A 206 6.26 -3.01 9.32
CA GLY A 206 6.88 -1.75 8.92
C GLY A 206 7.61 -1.88 7.59
N PHE A 207 8.20 -0.79 7.13
CA PHE A 207 8.97 -0.73 5.89
C PHE A 207 10.44 -1.13 6.11
N GLY A 208 11.02 -0.75 7.25
CA GLY A 208 12.44 -0.96 7.55
C GLY A 208 13.34 0.04 6.83
N PHE A 209 12.95 1.33 6.82
CA PHE A 209 13.68 2.36 6.07
C PHE A 209 15.10 2.58 6.61
N ALA A 210 15.31 2.39 7.92
CA ALA A 210 16.57 2.67 8.60
C ALA A 210 17.79 2.02 7.92
N GLN A 211 17.67 0.76 7.49
CA GLN A 211 18.74 0.00 6.84
C GLN A 211 19.20 0.63 5.51
N TYR A 212 18.30 1.32 4.82
CA TYR A 212 18.51 1.80 3.45
C TYR A 212 18.83 3.29 3.38
N ARG A 213 18.72 4.04 4.48
CA ARG A 213 18.92 5.50 4.50
C ARG A 213 20.22 5.96 3.88
N LYS A 214 21.34 5.31 4.22
CA LYS A 214 22.66 5.67 3.71
C LYS A 214 22.78 5.41 2.21
N GLN A 215 22.26 4.27 1.75
CA GLN A 215 22.29 3.88 0.34
C GLN A 215 21.52 4.89 -0.53
N PHE A 216 20.31 5.25 -0.11
CA PHE A 216 19.42 6.12 -0.91
C PHE A 216 19.57 7.62 -0.58
N GLY A 217 20.47 7.97 0.34
CA GLY A 217 20.69 9.37 0.74
C GLY A 217 19.49 10.02 1.44
N TRP A 218 18.67 9.25 2.15
CA TRP A 218 17.52 9.78 2.91
C TRP A 218 18.00 10.53 4.15
N LYS A 219 18.25 11.83 3.99
CA LYS A 219 18.77 12.72 5.06
C LYS A 219 17.68 13.22 6.00
N THR A 220 16.49 13.49 5.48
CA THR A 220 15.37 14.05 6.25
C THR A 220 14.56 12.95 6.90
N ASP A 221 14.33 13.05 8.21
CA ASP A 221 13.40 12.18 8.93
C ASP A 221 11.95 12.49 8.53
N ILE A 222 11.19 11.44 8.24
CA ILE A 222 9.74 11.49 8.06
C ILE A 222 9.06 10.88 9.30
N VAL A 223 7.75 11.08 9.43
CA VAL A 223 6.96 10.56 10.57
C VAL A 223 7.18 9.06 10.77
N LEU A 224 7.28 8.29 9.68
CA LEU A 224 7.52 6.86 9.74
C LEU A 224 8.93 6.48 10.23
N ASP A 225 9.95 7.33 10.07
CA ASP A 225 11.26 7.05 10.68
C ASP A 225 11.18 7.12 12.20
N GLN A 226 10.46 8.10 12.73
CA GLN A 226 10.26 8.23 14.18
C GLN A 226 9.43 7.07 14.71
N HIS A 227 8.39 6.68 13.96
CA HIS A 227 7.58 5.52 14.27
C HIS A 227 8.39 4.22 14.29
N GLU A 228 9.18 3.93 13.25
CA GLU A 228 10.02 2.72 13.21
C GLU A 228 11.18 2.75 14.24
N LYS A 229 11.62 3.93 14.70
CA LYS A 229 12.56 4.02 15.83
C LYS A 229 11.89 3.63 17.15
N GLN A 230 10.64 4.03 17.35
CA GLN A 230 9.87 3.69 18.54
C GLN A 230 9.40 2.23 18.51
N PHE A 231 9.01 1.74 17.33
CA PHE A 231 8.55 0.38 17.08
C PHE A 231 9.41 -0.25 15.97
N PRO A 232 10.62 -0.74 16.30
CA PRO A 232 11.46 -1.42 15.32
C PRO A 232 10.72 -2.59 14.65
N PRO A 233 10.57 -2.58 13.31
CA PRO A 233 9.84 -3.65 12.62
C PRO A 233 10.52 -5.01 12.79
N GLN A 234 9.75 -6.03 13.15
CA GLN A 234 10.22 -7.42 13.26
C GLN A 234 10.24 -8.12 11.90
N ARG A 235 9.29 -7.77 11.02
CA ARG A 235 9.18 -8.27 9.64
C ARG A 235 9.10 -7.07 8.69
N PRO A 236 10.23 -6.37 8.44
CA PRO A 236 10.27 -5.20 7.56
C PRO A 236 10.07 -5.57 6.09
N LEU A 237 9.33 -4.72 5.35
CA LEU A 237 9.04 -4.93 3.94
C LEU A 237 10.27 -4.81 3.02
N LEU A 238 11.09 -3.76 3.16
CA LEU A 238 12.18 -3.51 2.20
C LEU A 238 13.24 -4.62 2.18
N PRO A 239 13.67 -5.19 3.32
CA PRO A 239 14.55 -6.37 3.33
C PRO A 239 13.92 -7.61 2.67
N PHE A 240 12.61 -7.78 2.80
CA PHE A 240 11.91 -8.84 2.08
C PHE A 240 11.95 -8.61 0.57
N ILE A 241 11.69 -7.39 0.08
CA ILE A 241 11.75 -7.07 -1.36
C ILE A 241 13.18 -7.22 -1.90
N GLU A 242 14.20 -6.82 -1.14
CA GLU A 242 15.61 -7.02 -1.52
C GLU A 242 15.92 -8.50 -1.75
N LYS A 243 15.43 -9.37 -0.86
CA LYS A 243 15.58 -10.82 -0.96
C LYS A 243 14.77 -11.38 -2.13
N LEU A 244 13.52 -10.95 -2.28
CA LEU A 244 12.61 -11.32 -3.37
C LEU A 244 13.22 -11.02 -4.75
N ASN A 245 13.98 -9.94 -4.87
CA ASN A 245 14.67 -9.63 -6.13
C ASN A 245 15.74 -10.66 -6.52
N ARG A 246 16.15 -11.55 -5.60
CA ARG A 246 17.18 -12.57 -5.82
C ARG A 246 16.59 -13.96 -5.92
N GLU A 247 15.56 -14.26 -5.13
CA GLU A 247 14.90 -15.58 -5.07
C GLU A 247 13.39 -15.44 -4.85
N LEU A 248 12.61 -16.37 -5.42
CA LEU A 248 11.18 -16.43 -5.16
C LEU A 248 10.92 -16.75 -3.68
N PRO A 249 9.88 -16.16 -3.07
CA PRO A 249 9.58 -16.42 -1.68
C PRO A 249 8.99 -17.81 -1.52
N LYS A 250 8.94 -18.26 -0.27
CA LYS A 250 8.31 -19.51 0.11
C LYS A 250 7.06 -19.19 0.91
N LYS A 251 6.06 -20.07 0.79
CA LYS A 251 4.87 -20.06 1.64
C LYS A 251 4.84 -21.27 2.55
N TRP A 252 4.24 -21.11 3.73
CA TRP A 252 3.98 -22.24 4.61
C TRP A 252 2.83 -23.08 4.05
N ASP A 253 3.06 -24.37 3.86
CA ASP A 253 2.01 -25.33 3.51
C ASP A 253 1.68 -26.19 4.71
N SER A 254 0.46 -26.01 5.24
CA SER A 254 -0.04 -26.70 6.42
C SER A 254 -0.30 -28.19 6.20
N LYS A 255 -0.49 -28.65 4.95
CA LYS A 255 -0.73 -30.07 4.64
C LYS A 255 0.55 -30.89 4.73
N VAL A 256 1.67 -30.29 4.33
CA VAL A 256 3.00 -30.94 4.34
C VAL A 256 3.92 -30.43 5.44
N ASN A 257 3.44 -29.51 6.29
CA ASN A 257 4.14 -28.93 7.44
C ASN A 257 5.54 -28.40 7.11
N LYS A 258 5.67 -27.72 5.96
CA LYS A 258 6.94 -27.16 5.48
C LYS A 258 6.74 -25.94 4.61
N PHE A 259 7.81 -25.16 4.45
CA PHE A 259 7.88 -24.10 3.46
C PHE A 259 8.04 -24.69 2.04
N VAL A 260 7.16 -24.29 1.13
CA VAL A 260 7.15 -24.65 -0.29
C VAL A 260 7.30 -23.40 -1.15
N PRO A 261 7.70 -23.50 -2.43
CA PRO A 261 7.70 -22.36 -3.34
C PRO A 261 6.32 -21.69 -3.39
N ASP A 262 6.29 -20.36 -3.39
CA ASP A 262 5.06 -19.60 -3.56
C ASP A 262 4.79 -19.35 -5.05
N ASP A 263 3.85 -20.11 -5.60
CA ASP A 263 3.47 -20.08 -7.02
C ASP A 263 2.56 -18.91 -7.41
N ASP A 264 2.16 -18.06 -6.46
CA ASP A 264 1.49 -16.79 -6.78
C ASP A 264 2.46 -15.76 -7.40
N TRP A 265 3.78 -15.93 -7.22
CA TRP A 265 4.80 -15.03 -7.75
C TRP A 265 5.12 -15.31 -9.22
N LEU A 266 4.13 -15.07 -10.08
CA LEU A 266 4.24 -15.21 -11.53
C LEU A 266 4.80 -13.93 -12.16
N LEU A 267 6.13 -13.79 -12.12
CA LEU A 267 6.85 -12.68 -12.73
C LEU A 267 7.24 -13.01 -14.18
N TRP A 268 6.88 -12.13 -15.10
CA TRP A 268 7.09 -12.33 -16.54
C TRP A 268 8.47 -11.84 -17.00
N ASP A 269 9.20 -12.67 -17.76
CA ASP A 269 10.40 -12.25 -18.48
C ASP A 269 10.10 -11.99 -19.96
N PHE A 270 9.62 -10.78 -20.27
CA PHE A 270 9.34 -10.37 -21.64
C PHE A 270 10.59 -9.99 -22.46
N ASN A 271 11.77 -9.92 -21.83
CA ASN A 271 13.03 -9.49 -22.47
C ASN A 271 13.90 -10.67 -22.93
N THR A 272 13.47 -11.91 -22.71
CA THR A 272 14.12 -13.07 -23.32
C THR A 272 14.00 -12.98 -24.84
N LYS A 273 15.15 -12.88 -25.52
CA LYS A 273 15.22 -12.99 -26.99
C LYS A 273 14.40 -14.21 -27.40
N LYS A 274 13.36 -14.00 -28.22
CA LYS A 274 12.46 -15.05 -28.72
C LYS A 274 13.29 -16.21 -29.28
N ILE A 275 13.50 -17.26 -28.49
CA ILE A 275 13.92 -18.55 -29.03
C ILE A 275 12.65 -19.16 -29.57
N ARG A 276 12.35 -18.86 -30.84
CA ARG A 276 11.29 -19.55 -31.59
C ARG A 276 11.59 -21.06 -31.53
N GLY A 277 10.70 -21.84 -30.93
CA GLY A 277 10.60 -23.27 -31.20
C GLY A 277 11.44 -24.24 -30.36
N LYS A 278 11.84 -23.93 -29.12
CA LYS A 278 12.18 -25.03 -28.20
C LYS A 278 10.89 -25.56 -27.58
N HIS A 279 10.43 -26.71 -28.07
CA HIS A 279 9.57 -27.59 -27.28
C HIS A 279 10.20 -27.71 -25.91
N VAL A 280 9.49 -27.25 -24.88
CA VAL A 280 9.88 -27.49 -23.50
C VAL A 280 9.63 -28.97 -23.27
N GLU A 281 10.67 -29.79 -23.38
CA GLU A 281 10.62 -31.14 -22.81
C GLU A 281 10.23 -30.98 -21.35
N SER A 282 9.08 -31.55 -20.98
CA SER A 282 8.51 -31.41 -19.66
C SER A 282 9.54 -31.88 -18.63
N VAL A 283 10.06 -30.95 -17.83
CA VAL A 283 10.83 -31.27 -16.63
C VAL A 283 9.82 -31.67 -15.55
N ARG A 284 9.20 -32.82 -15.73
CA ARG A 284 8.60 -33.60 -14.64
C ARG A 284 9.38 -34.90 -14.56
N LYS A 285 10.35 -34.95 -13.66
CA LYS A 285 10.80 -36.18 -13.00
C LYS A 285 10.39 -36.07 -11.54
#